data_AF-A0A2S6WQA5-F1
#
_entry.id   AF-A0A2S6WQA5-F1
#
_cell.length_a   1.000
_cell.length_b   1.000
_cell.length_c   1.000
_cell.angle_alpha   90.00
_cell.angle_beta   90.00
_cell.angle_gamma   90.00
#
_symmetry.space_group_name_H-M   'P 1'
#
loop_
_entity.id
_entity.type
_entity.pdbx_description
1 polymer ?
#
loop_
_entity_poly.entity_id
_entity_poly.type
_entity_poly.pdbx_seq_one_letter_code
_entity_poly.pdbx_strand_id
1 'polypeptide(L)'
;MAHLVPDAVAAVLAGGMDLFLVRAAWLHWIGSDRAPDIPYGYSWNPSVVRGHERGIVALAAWAVCLTVGVAAATAAEGVAGLALVHVSALFILGSLPWTALHLTIAWFNWPKALVPPHRRGESGSVTEWWRQRGQRAARDKGRARDGR
;
A
#
# COMPACT_ATOMS: atom_id res chain seq x y z
N MET A 1 10.40 -21.15 26.96
CA MET A 1 9.45 -20.06 27.29
C MET A 1 9.92 -18.68 26.82
N ALA A 2 11.22 -18.35 26.84
CA ALA A 2 11.70 -17.02 26.43
C ALA A 2 11.44 -16.63 24.95
N HIS A 3 11.31 -17.60 24.03
CA HIS A 3 11.00 -17.35 22.62
C HIS A 3 9.48 -17.22 22.31
N LEU A 4 8.59 -17.68 23.21
CA LEU A 4 7.14 -17.68 22.95
C LEU A 4 6.50 -16.29 23.11
N VAL A 5 7.06 -15.44 23.96
CA VAL A 5 6.53 -14.10 24.23
C VAL A 5 6.78 -13.14 23.04
N PRO A 6 7.99 -13.08 22.44
CA PRO A 6 8.22 -12.29 21.24
C PRO A 6 7.34 -12.71 20.06
N ASP A 7 7.17 -14.01 19.83
CA ASP A 7 6.40 -14.53 18.69
C ASP A 7 4.90 -14.23 18.83
N ALA A 8 4.36 -14.39 20.04
CA ALA A 8 2.97 -14.06 20.32
C ALA A 8 2.69 -12.55 20.18
N VAL A 9 3.61 -11.70 20.66
CA VAL A 9 3.50 -10.24 20.51
C VAL A 9 3.57 -9.86 19.03
N ALA A 10 4.51 -10.41 18.28
CA ALA A 10 4.63 -10.17 16.84
C ALA A 10 3.36 -10.57 16.07
N ALA A 11 2.79 -11.73 16.39
CA ALA A 11 1.54 -12.20 15.79
C ALA A 11 0.35 -11.29 16.11
N VAL A 12 0.22 -10.83 17.36
CA VAL A 12 -0.85 -9.90 17.77
C VAL A 12 -0.69 -8.55 17.05
N LEU A 13 0.53 -8.03 16.95
CA LEU A 13 0.79 -6.76 16.26
C LEU A 13 0.53 -6.88 14.75
N ALA A 14 0.98 -7.96 14.11
CA ALA A 14 0.75 -8.20 12.68
C ALA A 14 -0.75 -8.37 12.38
N GLY A 15 -1.45 -9.21 13.16
CA GLY A 15 -2.90 -9.40 13.01
C GLY A 15 -3.69 -8.13 13.30
N GLY A 16 -3.30 -7.34 14.31
CA GLY A 16 -3.89 -6.04 14.59
C GLY A 16 -3.70 -5.03 13.46
N MET A 17 -2.51 -5.01 12.85
CA MET A 17 -2.21 -4.18 11.67
C MET A 17 -3.04 -4.60 10.47
N ASP A 18 -3.17 -5.90 10.20
CA ASP A 18 -3.98 -6.42 9.09
C ASP A 18 -5.46 -6.05 9.26
N LEU A 19 -6.02 -6.23 10.46
CA LEU A 19 -7.39 -5.84 10.78
C LEU A 19 -7.59 -4.34 10.60
N PHE A 20 -6.63 -3.53 11.07
CA PHE A 20 -6.65 -2.09 10.86
C PHE A 20 -6.64 -1.72 9.38
N LEU A 21 -5.74 -2.29 8.57
CA LEU A 21 -5.62 -1.99 7.15
C LEU A 21 -6.85 -2.44 6.36
N VAL A 22 -7.39 -3.62 6.64
CA VAL A 22 -8.63 -4.12 6.01
C VAL A 22 -9.80 -3.20 6.38
N ARG A 23 -9.89 -2.78 7.64
CA ARG A 23 -10.93 -1.84 8.09
C ARG A 23 -10.77 -0.47 7.43
N ALA A 24 -9.54 0.03 7.33
CA ALA A 24 -9.23 1.29 6.65
C ALA A 24 -9.59 1.21 5.16
N ALA A 25 -9.24 0.10 4.49
CA ALA A 25 -9.57 -0.14 3.09
C ALA A 25 -11.08 -0.12 2.87
N TRP A 26 -11.84 -0.79 3.74
CA TRP A 26 -13.30 -0.76 3.68
C TRP A 26 -13.87 0.65 3.86
N LEU A 27 -13.39 1.40 4.86
CA LEU A 27 -13.88 2.75 5.15
C LEU A 27 -13.57 3.72 4.00
N HIS A 28 -12.37 3.66 3.44
CA HIS A 28 -12.00 4.40 2.22
C HIS A 28 -12.87 3.96 1.04
N TRP A 29 -13.11 2.66 0.87
CA TRP A 29 -13.93 2.16 -0.24
C TRP A 29 -15.34 2.74 -0.24
N ILE A 30 -15.98 2.83 0.93
CA ILE A 30 -17.33 3.41 1.05
C ILE A 30 -17.34 4.94 1.16
N GLY A 31 -16.17 5.59 1.16
CA GLY A 31 -16.06 7.04 1.31
C GLY A 31 -16.53 7.55 2.68
N SER A 32 -16.28 6.79 3.74
CA SER A 32 -16.68 7.16 5.10
C SER A 32 -15.77 8.27 5.65
N ASP A 33 -16.35 9.27 6.32
CA ASP A 33 -15.60 10.30 7.07
C ASP A 33 -14.80 9.73 8.24
N ARG A 34 -15.04 8.47 8.61
CA ARG A 34 -14.28 7.73 9.63
C ARG A 34 -13.04 7.04 9.07
N ALA A 35 -12.81 7.13 7.75
CA ALA A 35 -11.64 6.54 7.13
C ALA A 35 -10.39 7.18 7.73
N PRO A 36 -9.47 6.39 8.30
CA PRO A 36 -8.26 6.94 8.87
C PRO A 36 -7.37 7.46 7.75
N ASP A 37 -6.71 8.58 8.00
CA ASP A 37 -5.51 8.94 7.25
C ASP A 37 -4.47 7.83 7.47
N ILE A 38 -3.63 7.59 6.46
CA ILE A 38 -2.58 6.57 6.57
C ILE A 38 -1.25 7.28 6.82
N PRO A 39 -0.86 7.50 8.10
CA PRO A 39 0.42 8.10 8.42
C PRO A 39 1.53 7.08 8.25
N TYR A 40 1.96 6.87 7.01
CA TYR A 40 3.27 6.27 6.78
C TYR A 40 4.33 7.32 7.12
N GLY A 41 4.83 7.27 8.36
CA GLY A 41 5.76 8.23 8.96
C GLY A 41 7.12 8.42 8.27
N TYR A 42 7.31 7.88 7.07
CA TYR A 42 8.52 8.05 6.27
C TYR A 42 8.40 9.13 5.19
N SER A 43 7.21 9.70 4.93
CA SER A 43 7.06 10.77 3.93
C SER A 43 6.09 11.86 4.35
N TRP A 44 6.59 13.10 4.33
CA TRP A 44 5.80 14.31 4.49
C TRP A 44 5.19 14.82 3.18
N ASN A 45 5.40 14.09 2.07
CA ASN A 45 4.88 14.50 0.76
C ASN A 45 3.39 14.12 0.65
N PRO A 46 2.46 15.09 0.54
CA PRO A 46 1.02 14.82 0.46
C PRO A 46 0.63 13.94 -0.74
N SER A 47 1.41 13.97 -1.82
CA SER A 47 1.18 13.12 -2.98
C SER A 47 1.44 11.64 -2.68
N VAL A 48 2.40 11.34 -1.80
CA VAL A 48 2.72 9.97 -1.35
C VAL A 48 1.64 9.46 -0.40
N VAL A 49 1.20 10.28 0.56
CA VAL A 49 0.11 9.92 1.49
C VAL A 49 -1.17 9.59 0.71
N ARG A 50 -1.60 10.47 -0.20
CA ARG A 50 -2.74 10.21 -1.08
C ARG A 50 -2.54 8.96 -1.94
N GLY A 51 -1.30 8.65 -2.33
CA GLY A 51 -0.95 7.42 -3.03
C GLY A 51 -1.30 6.16 -2.25
N HIS A 52 -1.00 6.15 -0.95
CA HIS A 52 -1.33 5.02 -0.08
C HIS A 52 -2.83 4.88 0.10
N GLU A 53 -3.55 5.99 0.27
CA GLU A 53 -5.01 6.00 0.42
C GLU A 53 -5.71 5.51 -0.85
N ARG A 54 -5.23 5.89 -2.03
CA ARG A 54 -5.73 5.34 -3.31
C ARG A 54 -5.45 3.84 -3.43
N GLY A 55 -4.26 3.42 -3.02
CA GLY A 55 -3.79 2.03 -3.11
C GLY A 55 -4.15 1.15 -1.90
N ILE A 56 -5.01 1.61 -0.99
CA ILE A 56 -5.21 0.98 0.33
C ILE A 56 -5.77 -0.44 0.24
N VAL A 57 -6.60 -0.73 -0.76
CA VAL A 57 -7.13 -2.09 -0.98
C VAL A 57 -6.02 -3.06 -1.34
N ALA A 58 -5.16 -2.69 -2.30
CA ALA A 58 -4.02 -3.50 -2.69
C ALA A 58 -2.98 -3.61 -1.57
N LEU A 59 -2.81 -2.54 -0.76
CA LEU A 59 -1.94 -2.55 0.40
C LEU A 59 -2.41 -3.52 1.48
N ALA A 60 -3.71 -3.48 1.82
CA ALA A 60 -4.29 -4.38 2.80
C ALA A 60 -4.20 -5.84 2.34
N ALA A 61 -4.47 -6.12 1.07
CA ALA A 61 -4.32 -7.45 0.50
C ALA A 61 -2.87 -7.94 0.54
N TRP A 62 -1.91 -7.07 0.20
CA TRP A 62 -0.48 -7.37 0.31
C TRP A 62 -0.08 -7.71 1.76
N ALA A 63 -0.47 -6.87 2.73
CA ALA A 63 -0.14 -7.06 4.14
C ALA A 63 -0.67 -8.39 4.67
N VAL A 64 -1.95 -8.69 4.44
CA VAL A 64 -2.57 -9.97 4.83
C VAL A 64 -1.85 -11.15 4.17
N CYS A 65 -1.56 -11.08 2.87
CA CYS A 65 -0.86 -12.16 2.19
C CYS A 65 0.54 -12.38 2.78
N LEU A 66 1.27 -11.31 3.07
CA LEU A 66 2.60 -11.40 3.65
C LEU A 66 2.56 -11.98 5.07
N THR A 67 1.65 -11.50 5.92
CA THR A 67 1.45 -12.01 7.29
C THR A 67 1.13 -13.50 7.28
N VAL A 68 0.20 -13.95 6.44
CA VAL A 68 -0.14 -15.38 6.32
C VAL A 68 1.05 -16.19 5.82
N GLY A 69 1.77 -15.68 4.81
CA GLY A 69 2.94 -16.35 4.25
C GLY A 69 4.06 -16.55 5.27
N VAL A 70 4.36 -15.51 6.07
CA VAL A 70 5.37 -15.55 7.14
C VAL A 70 4.91 -16.47 8.28
N ALA A 71 3.65 -16.36 8.72
CA ALA A 71 3.11 -17.22 9.76
C ALA A 71 3.19 -18.70 9.36
N ALA A 72 2.83 -19.04 8.11
CA ALA A 72 2.95 -20.39 7.59
C ALA A 72 4.41 -20.88 7.51
N ALA A 73 5.36 -20.01 7.15
CA ALA A 73 6.80 -20.34 7.14
C ALA A 73 7.30 -20.68 8.55
N THR A 74 6.99 -19.83 9.53
CA THR A 74 7.40 -20.04 10.93
C THR A 74 6.78 -21.30 11.53
N ALA A 75 5.53 -21.62 11.18
CA ALA A 75 4.88 -22.86 11.62
C ALA A 75 5.48 -24.12 10.97
N ALA A 76 5.97 -24.01 9.74
CA ALA A 76 6.63 -25.12 9.01
C ALA A 76 7.92 -25.58 9.72
N GLU A 77 8.68 -24.65 10.30
CA GLU A 77 9.92 -24.96 11.03
C GLU A 77 9.68 -25.75 12.34
N GLY A 78 8.49 -25.62 12.95
CA GLY A 78 8.20 -26.18 14.27
C GLY A 78 7.60 -27.59 14.27
N VAL A 79 6.64 -27.89 13.39
CA VAL A 79 5.85 -29.15 13.47
C VAL A 79 5.34 -29.64 12.10
N ALA A 80 5.53 -28.91 11.00
CA ALA A 80 4.65 -29.06 9.84
C ALA A 80 5.31 -29.47 8.51
N GLY A 81 4.72 -30.49 7.88
CA GLY A 81 5.14 -31.05 6.61
C GLY A 81 4.92 -30.14 5.39
N LEU A 82 5.33 -30.65 4.22
CA LEU A 82 5.36 -29.98 2.90
C LEU A 82 4.15 -29.10 2.56
N ALA A 83 2.96 -29.38 3.10
CA ALA A 83 1.76 -28.57 2.90
C ALA A 83 1.92 -27.11 3.38
N LEU A 84 2.51 -26.88 4.56
CA LEU A 84 2.68 -25.51 5.07
C LEU A 84 3.75 -24.73 4.31
N VAL A 85 4.77 -25.41 3.78
CA VAL A 85 5.75 -24.83 2.86
C VAL A 85 5.06 -24.33 1.58
N HIS A 86 4.17 -25.14 0.99
CA HIS A 86 3.42 -24.72 -0.20
C HIS A 86 2.47 -23.55 0.09
N VAL A 87 1.79 -23.56 1.24
CA VAL A 87 0.92 -22.44 1.66
C VAL A 87 1.74 -21.16 1.83
N SER A 88 2.88 -21.24 2.53
CA SER A 88 3.78 -20.09 2.70
C SER A 88 4.23 -19.54 1.35
N ALA A 89 4.73 -20.41 0.47
CA ALA A 89 5.19 -20.01 -0.86
C ALA A 89 4.07 -19.35 -1.67
N LEU A 90 2.86 -19.92 -1.66
CA LEU A 90 1.71 -19.38 -2.36
C LEU A 90 1.34 -17.97 -1.88
N PHE A 91 1.32 -17.74 -0.57
CA PHE A 91 0.98 -16.44 0.00
C PHE A 91 2.08 -15.40 -0.16
N ILE A 92 3.35 -15.79 -0.02
CA ILE A 92 4.50 -14.90 -0.26
C ILE A 92 4.55 -14.49 -1.75
N LEU A 93 4.48 -15.46 -2.67
CA LEU A 93 4.48 -15.16 -4.11
C LEU A 93 3.22 -14.40 -4.52
N GLY A 94 2.06 -14.76 -3.96
CA GLY A 94 0.79 -14.07 -4.17
C GLY A 94 0.78 -12.63 -3.65
N SER A 95 1.63 -12.28 -2.67
CA SER A 95 1.78 -10.90 -2.19
C SER A 95 2.42 -9.98 -3.24
N LEU A 96 3.28 -10.49 -4.13
CA LEU A 96 4.05 -9.68 -5.09
C LEU A 96 3.16 -8.93 -6.09
N PRO A 97 2.16 -9.57 -6.74
CA PRO A 97 1.17 -8.85 -7.55
C PRO A 97 0.45 -7.73 -6.78
N TRP A 98 0.11 -7.95 -5.50
CA TRP A 98 -0.56 -6.92 -4.69
C TRP A 98 0.36 -5.73 -4.40
N THR A 99 1.65 -5.97 -4.14
CA THR A 99 2.63 -4.89 -4.01
C THR A 99 2.75 -4.09 -5.30
N ALA A 100 2.91 -4.78 -6.44
CA ALA A 100 3.03 -4.13 -7.75
C ALA A 100 1.79 -3.29 -8.07
N LEU A 101 0.61 -3.82 -7.74
CA LEU A 101 -0.66 -3.15 -7.92
C LEU A 101 -0.81 -1.92 -7.02
N HIS A 102 -0.40 -2.02 -5.75
CA HIS A 102 -0.35 -0.89 -4.84
C HIS A 102 0.53 0.25 -5.39
N LEU A 103 1.76 -0.08 -5.82
CA LEU A 103 2.68 0.90 -6.41
C LEU A 103 2.11 1.53 -7.70
N THR A 104 1.50 0.71 -8.56
CA THR A 104 0.87 1.18 -9.80
C THR A 104 -0.28 2.13 -9.51
N ILE A 105 -1.12 1.83 -8.52
CA ILE A 105 -2.21 2.72 -8.10
C ILE A 105 -1.66 4.00 -7.45
N ALA A 106 -0.66 3.89 -6.59
CA ALA A 106 -0.06 5.05 -5.94
C ALA A 106 0.54 6.03 -6.97
N TRP A 107 1.30 5.51 -7.93
CA TRP A 107 2.02 6.30 -8.93
C TRP A 107 1.17 6.78 -10.11
N PHE A 108 0.22 5.97 -10.57
CA PHE A 108 -0.53 6.23 -11.81
C PHE A 108 -2.05 6.30 -11.60
N ASN A 109 -2.56 5.99 -10.42
CA ASN A 109 -3.99 5.88 -10.12
C ASN A 109 -4.72 4.90 -11.07
N TRP A 110 -4.10 3.75 -11.34
CA TRP A 110 -4.62 2.68 -12.21
C TRP A 110 -4.23 1.30 -11.64
N PRO A 111 -5.08 0.26 -11.74
CA PRO A 111 -6.40 0.21 -12.39
C PRO A 111 -7.51 0.82 -11.53
N LYS A 112 -8.42 1.56 -12.17
CA LYS A 112 -9.51 2.30 -11.49
C LYS A 112 -10.48 1.40 -10.72
N ALA A 113 -10.60 0.13 -11.12
CA ALA A 113 -11.44 -0.84 -10.43
C ALA A 113 -11.03 -1.05 -8.98
N LEU A 114 -9.75 -0.86 -8.62
CA LEU A 114 -9.23 -1.08 -7.27
C LEU A 114 -8.96 0.21 -6.50
N VAL A 115 -9.26 1.34 -7.12
CA VAL A 115 -9.18 2.66 -6.48
C VAL A 115 -10.52 2.96 -5.82
N PRO A 116 -10.54 3.44 -4.55
CA PRO A 116 -11.75 3.92 -3.91
C PRO A 116 -12.56 4.86 -4.81
N PRO A 117 -13.88 4.66 -4.96
CA PRO A 117 -14.71 5.39 -5.93
C PRO A 117 -14.52 6.92 -5.91
N HIS A 118 -14.47 7.50 -4.71
CA HIS A 118 -14.35 8.95 -4.51
C HIS A 118 -12.97 9.52 -4.90
N ARG A 119 -11.95 8.67 -5.12
CA ARG A 119 -10.57 9.07 -5.49
C ARG A 119 -10.16 8.71 -6.92
N ARG A 120 -11.08 8.12 -7.70
CA ARG A 120 -10.80 7.72 -9.09
C ARG A 120 -10.44 8.89 -10.00
N GLY A 121 -10.91 10.10 -9.68
CA GLY A 121 -10.60 11.33 -10.42
C GLY A 121 -9.21 11.93 -10.11
N GLU A 122 -8.51 11.44 -9.10
CA GLU A 122 -7.20 11.96 -8.73
C GLU A 122 -6.12 11.62 -9.77
N SER A 123 -5.04 12.41 -9.81
CA SER A 123 -3.82 12.05 -10.54
C SER A 123 -2.92 11.19 -9.65
N GLY A 124 -2.22 10.22 -10.25
CA GLY A 124 -1.16 9.49 -9.56
C GLY A 124 0.05 10.37 -9.29
N SER A 125 0.88 10.00 -8.30
CA SER A 125 1.98 10.85 -7.83
C SER A 125 3.03 11.14 -8.91
N VAL A 126 3.32 10.16 -9.76
CA VAL A 126 4.26 10.32 -10.87
C VAL A 126 3.65 11.22 -11.95
N THR A 127 2.38 11.00 -12.31
CA THR A 127 1.66 11.83 -13.28
C THR A 127 1.59 13.30 -12.82
N GLU A 128 1.32 13.53 -11.54
CA GLU A 128 1.32 14.87 -10.93
C GLU A 128 2.70 15.53 -11.03
N TRP A 129 3.76 14.80 -10.70
CA TRP A 129 5.14 15.29 -10.80
C TRP A 129 5.52 15.68 -12.24
N TRP A 130 5.23 14.84 -13.22
CA TRP A 130 5.49 15.15 -14.63
C TRP A 130 4.72 16.39 -15.10
N ARG A 131 3.45 16.53 -14.71
CA ARG A 131 2.63 17.71 -15.02
C ARG A 131 3.23 18.98 -14.42
N GLN A 132 3.62 18.95 -13.15
CA GLN A 132 4.25 20.10 -12.49
C GLN A 132 5.60 20.46 -13.14
N ARG A 133 6.41 19.46 -13.52
CA ARG A 133 7.68 19.67 -14.20
C ARG A 133 7.50 20.35 -15.56
N GLY A 134 6.53 19.91 -16.35
CA GLY A 134 6.19 20.54 -17.63
C GLY A 134 5.74 21.99 -17.48
N GLN A 135 4.91 22.29 -16.48
CA GLN A 135 4.45 23.65 -16.20
C GLN A 135 5.58 24.59 -15.76
N ARG A 136 6.53 24.11 -14.95
CA ARG A 136 7.72 24.88 -14.57
C ARG A 136 8.58 25.21 -15.80
N ALA A 137 8.87 24.21 -16.63
CA ALA A 137 9.62 24.41 -17.86
C ALA A 137 8.95 25.40 -18.84
N ALA A 138 7.61 25.40 -18.91
CA ALA A 138 6.86 26.37 -19.72
C ALA A 138 6.93 27.81 -19.14
N ARG A 139 6.83 27.95 -17.81
CA ARG A 139 6.96 29.26 -17.12
C ARG A 139 8.35 29.86 -17.29
N ASP A 140 9.40 29.05 -17.20
CA ASP A 140 10.78 29.52 -17.37
C ASP A 140 11.03 30.02 -18.80
N LYS A 141 10.45 29.37 -19.81
CA LYS A 141 10.48 29.83 -21.21
C LYS A 141 9.70 31.13 -21.43
N GLY A 142 8.57 31.31 -20.75
CA GLY A 142 7.78 32.55 -20.82
C GLY A 142 8.52 33.76 -20.24
N ARG A 143 9.11 33.59 -19.05
CA ARG A 143 9.92 34.65 -18.41
C ARG A 143 11.15 35.05 -19.22
N ALA A 144 11.79 34.11 -19.90
CA ALA A 144 12.91 34.41 -20.78
C ALA A 144 12.51 35.22 -22.03
N ARG A 145 11.23 35.23 -22.39
CA ARG A 145 10.68 35.94 -23.57
C ARG A 145 10.18 37.34 -23.23
N ASP A 146 9.70 37.55 -22.01
CA ASP A 146 9.18 38.85 -21.53
C ASP A 146 10.26 39.77 -20.92
N GLY A 147 11.50 39.29 -20.77
CA GLY A 147 12.64 40.03 -20.23
C GLY A 147 13.59 40.62 -21.29
N ARG A 148 13.19 40.67 -22.57
CA ARG A 148 13.88 41.36 -23.67
C ARG A 148 12.99 42.46 -24.21
#